data_AF-A0A4Y6KZJ8-F1
#
_entry.id   AF-A0A4Y6KZJ8-F1
#
_cell.length_a   1.000
_cell.length_b   1.000
_cell.length_c   1.000
_cell.angle_alpha   90.00
_cell.angle_beta   90.00
_cell.angle_gamma   90.00
#
_symmetry.space_group_name_H-M   'P 1'
#
loop_
_entity.id
_entity.type
_entity.pdbx_description
1 polymer ?
#
loop_
_entity_poly.entity_id
_entity_poly.type
_entity_poly.pdbx_seq_one_letter_code
_entity_poly.pdbx_strand_id
1 'polypeptide(L)'
;MTYPRARHWFLLGRFLAAFLLVLVLLSVLAALLAALVTVIGQGYKQSTPVALDLRYGITIAFIAVDIGVIMAMGTLLAVTAATPSFVLIGTLGFMLVARSFSAIVALLSRDSTLVGDAETYRLSLNLLGYFLPDLAALDVRMITLYGQMAFLPPDWVVRLSATIAYAVGLIALAVWALNRKRFA
;
A
#
# COMPACT_ATOMS: atom_id res chain seq x y z
N MET A 1 21.65 -13.87 27.80
CA MET A 1 20.92 -12.74 27.16
C MET A 1 21.73 -11.47 27.42
N THR A 2 22.83 -11.27 26.69
CA THR A 2 23.93 -10.38 27.12
C THR A 2 24.20 -9.25 26.13
N TYR A 3 23.16 -8.62 25.57
CA TYR A 3 23.32 -7.35 24.86
C TYR A 3 22.17 -6.41 25.21
N PRO A 4 22.44 -5.20 25.75
CA PRO A 4 21.40 -4.24 26.08
C PRO A 4 21.06 -3.45 24.80
N ARG A 5 20.55 -4.13 23.77
CA ARG A 5 19.91 -3.45 22.64
C ARG A 5 18.43 -3.31 22.94
N ALA A 6 17.95 -2.08 22.93
CA ALA A 6 16.54 -1.82 23.16
C ALA A 6 15.70 -2.51 22.06
N ARG A 7 14.62 -3.18 22.48
CA ARG A 7 13.82 -4.10 21.63
C ARG A 7 13.28 -3.45 20.36
N HIS A 8 13.07 -2.14 20.37
CA HIS A 8 12.62 -1.36 19.21
C HIS A 8 13.66 -1.32 18.08
N TRP A 9 14.98 -1.27 18.38
CA TRP A 9 16.02 -1.26 17.36
C TRP A 9 16.06 -2.55 16.55
N PHE A 10 15.76 -3.68 17.19
CA PHE A 10 15.71 -4.97 16.51
C PHE A 10 14.57 -5.03 15.48
N LEU A 11 13.37 -4.62 15.87
CA LEU A 11 12.21 -4.61 14.98
C LEU A 11 12.38 -3.59 13.86
N LEU A 12 12.74 -2.35 14.20
CA LEU A 12 12.91 -1.28 13.20
C LEU A 12 14.05 -1.61 12.23
N GLY A 13 15.16 -2.18 12.70
CA GLY A 13 16.25 -2.62 11.84
C GLY A 13 15.84 -3.72 10.88
N ARG A 14 15.07 -4.73 11.34
CA ARG A 14 14.55 -5.80 10.48
C ARG A 14 13.53 -5.29 9.47
N PHE A 15 12.61 -4.45 9.91
CA PHE A 15 11.62 -3.82 9.04
C PHE A 15 12.32 -3.01 7.94
N LEU A 16 13.28 -2.14 8.32
CA LEU A 16 14.00 -1.30 7.36
C LEU A 16 14.84 -2.14 6.39
N ALA A 17 15.53 -3.18 6.88
CA ALA A 17 16.30 -4.07 6.01
C ALA A 17 15.40 -4.79 5.00
N ALA A 18 14.26 -5.33 5.44
CA ALA A 18 13.31 -5.98 4.55
C ALA A 18 12.69 -4.97 3.57
N PHE A 19 12.34 -3.77 4.03
CA PHE A 19 11.77 -2.73 3.19
C PHE A 19 12.76 -2.28 2.11
N LEU A 20 14.02 -2.03 2.48
CA LEU A 20 15.09 -1.70 1.53
C LEU A 20 15.32 -2.81 0.50
N LEU A 21 15.32 -4.07 0.92
CA LEU A 21 15.44 -5.21 0.01
C LEU A 21 14.30 -5.20 -1.02
N VAL A 22 13.07 -4.97 -0.56
CA VAL A 22 11.89 -4.89 -1.43
C VAL A 22 11.95 -3.68 -2.36
N LEU A 23 12.46 -2.53 -1.90
CA LEU A 23 12.68 -1.35 -2.75
C LEU A 23 13.73 -1.60 -3.84
N VAL A 24 14.82 -2.30 -3.50
CA VAL A 24 15.84 -2.70 -4.48
C VAL A 24 15.22 -3.63 -5.51
N LEU A 25 14.47 -4.64 -5.08
CA LEU A 25 13.78 -5.56 -5.97
C LEU A 25 12.77 -4.85 -6.88
N LEU A 26 11.98 -3.92 -6.33
CA LEU A 26 11.06 -3.09 -7.08
C LEU A 26 11.80 -2.25 -8.14
N SER A 27 12.94 -1.67 -7.78
CA SER A 27 13.76 -0.87 -8.69
C SER A 27 14.35 -1.73 -9.82
N VAL A 28 14.79 -2.95 -9.52
CA VAL A 28 15.28 -3.91 -10.52
C VAL A 28 14.16 -4.31 -11.48
N LEU A 29 12.98 -4.65 -10.96
CA LEU A 29 11.81 -4.97 -11.78
C LEU A 29 11.37 -3.78 -12.63
N ALA A 30 11.44 -2.57 -12.09
CA ALA A 30 11.12 -1.35 -12.81
C ALA A 30 12.11 -1.10 -13.96
N ALA A 31 13.41 -1.21 -13.71
CA ALA A 31 14.45 -1.09 -14.73
C ALA A 31 14.30 -2.16 -15.83
N LEU A 32 13.99 -3.41 -15.44
CA LEU A 32 13.75 -4.50 -16.38
C LEU A 32 12.53 -4.22 -17.27
N LEU A 33 11.44 -3.72 -16.68
CA LEU A 33 10.25 -3.34 -17.44
C LEU A 33 10.53 -2.19 -18.40
N ALA A 34 11.24 -1.15 -17.95
CA ALA A 34 11.64 -0.03 -18.80
C ALA A 34 12.52 -0.51 -19.97
N ALA A 35 13.51 -1.36 -19.71
CA ALA A 35 14.35 -1.96 -20.74
C ALA A 35 13.51 -2.75 -21.75
N LEU A 36 12.60 -3.61 -21.28
CA LEU A 36 11.72 -4.40 -22.14
C LEU A 36 10.84 -3.51 -23.03
N VAL A 37 10.24 -2.47 -22.47
CA VAL A 37 9.42 -1.50 -23.21
C VAL A 37 10.25 -0.78 -24.28
N THR A 38 11.48 -0.38 -23.97
CA THR A 38 12.37 0.27 -24.95
C THR A 38 12.77 -0.67 -26.10
N VAL A 39 13.07 -1.94 -25.81
CA VAL A 39 13.45 -2.93 -26.82
C VAL A 39 12.26 -3.23 -27.75
N ILE A 40 11.08 -3.44 -27.19
CA ILE A 40 9.86 -3.73 -27.97
C ILE A 40 9.43 -2.50 -28.78
N GLY A 41 9.54 -1.30 -28.21
CA GLY A 41 9.15 -0.05 -28.86
C GLY A 41 9.98 0.31 -30.09
N GLN A 42 11.18 -0.24 -30.25
CA GLN A 42 12.01 -0.03 -31.45
C GLN A 42 11.49 -0.78 -32.68
N GLY A 43 10.76 -1.90 -32.48
CA GLY A 43 10.27 -2.75 -33.57
C GLY A 43 8.85 -2.44 -34.04
N TYR A 44 8.05 -1.73 -33.23
CA TYR A 44 6.61 -1.53 -33.48
C TYR A 44 6.18 -0.09 -33.16
N LYS A 45 5.47 0.56 -34.10
CA LYS A 45 4.76 1.81 -33.80
C LYS A 45 3.59 1.52 -32.86
N GLN A 46 3.72 1.94 -31.61
CA GLN A 46 2.65 1.84 -30.62
C GLN A 46 1.69 3.03 -30.75
N SER A 47 0.39 2.78 -30.81
CA SER A 47 -0.64 3.83 -30.80
C SER A 47 -0.69 4.60 -29.47
N THR A 48 -0.25 3.97 -28.38
CA THR A 48 -0.14 4.57 -27.04
C THR A 48 1.23 4.21 -26.44
N PRO A 49 2.27 5.04 -26.66
CA PRO A 49 3.58 4.78 -26.09
C PRO A 49 3.54 4.94 -24.57
N VAL A 50 4.19 4.02 -23.86
CA VAL A 50 4.32 4.09 -22.40
C VAL A 50 5.26 5.24 -22.03
N ALA A 51 4.81 6.13 -21.15
CA ALA A 51 5.61 7.26 -20.68
C ALA A 51 6.65 6.80 -19.63
N LEU A 52 7.89 6.56 -20.07
CA LEU A 52 9.03 6.17 -19.22
C LEU A 52 9.74 7.37 -18.55
N ASP A 53 9.09 8.51 -18.47
CA ASP A 53 9.62 9.76 -17.94
C ASP A 53 9.39 9.87 -16.40
N LEU A 54 9.18 11.10 -15.91
CA LEU A 54 8.84 11.37 -14.51
C LEU A 54 7.59 10.60 -14.04
N ARG A 55 6.62 10.34 -14.94
CA ARG A 55 5.35 9.67 -14.64
C ARG A 55 5.57 8.23 -14.20
N TYR A 56 6.57 7.59 -14.78
CA TYR A 56 7.00 6.26 -14.38
C TYR A 56 7.57 6.27 -12.96
N GLY A 57 8.45 7.23 -12.66
CA GLY A 57 9.02 7.41 -11.32
C GLY A 57 7.93 7.63 -10.25
N ILE A 58 6.93 8.47 -10.54
CA ILE A 58 5.78 8.70 -9.64
C ILE A 58 5.04 7.39 -9.38
N THR A 59 4.76 6.60 -10.42
CA THR A 59 4.07 5.30 -10.27
C THR A 59 4.85 4.35 -9.37
N ILE A 60 6.18 4.24 -9.58
CA ILE A 60 7.04 3.40 -8.73
C ILE A 60 7.05 3.88 -7.28
N ALA A 61 7.08 5.19 -7.04
CA ALA A 61 7.04 5.75 -5.70
C ALA A 61 5.71 5.43 -4.96
N PHE A 62 4.58 5.50 -5.66
CA PHE A 62 3.28 5.13 -5.08
C PHE A 62 3.20 3.64 -4.75
N ILE A 63 3.73 2.77 -5.63
CA ILE A 63 3.84 1.32 -5.36
C ILE A 63 4.74 1.07 -4.14
N ALA A 64 5.85 1.80 -3.98
CA ALA A 64 6.73 1.67 -2.83
C ALA A 64 6.00 1.99 -1.51
N VAL A 65 5.16 3.03 -1.49
CA VAL A 65 4.36 3.38 -0.31
C VAL A 65 3.29 2.31 -0.03
N ASP A 66 2.59 1.83 -1.05
CA ASP A 66 1.62 0.73 -0.94
C ASP A 66 2.23 -0.51 -0.28
N ILE A 67 3.39 -0.96 -0.80
CA ILE A 67 4.10 -2.11 -0.23
C ILE A 67 4.55 -1.83 1.21
N GLY A 68 4.98 -0.60 1.51
CA GLY A 68 5.36 -0.17 2.86
C GLY A 68 4.22 -0.34 3.88
N VAL A 69 2.98 -0.04 3.50
CA VAL A 69 1.79 -0.22 4.36
C VAL A 69 1.53 -1.70 4.61
N ILE A 70 1.56 -2.52 3.57
CA ILE A 70 1.34 -3.97 3.68
C ILE A 70 2.41 -4.59 4.59
N MET A 71 3.67 -4.17 4.43
CA MET A 71 4.76 -4.60 5.30
C MET A 71 4.58 -4.14 6.75
N ALA A 72 4.12 -2.90 6.97
CA ALA A 72 3.85 -2.39 8.31
C ALA A 72 2.75 -3.21 9.01
N MET A 73 1.66 -3.52 8.28
CA MET A 73 0.58 -4.37 8.77
C MET A 73 1.08 -5.79 9.06
N GLY A 74 1.84 -6.39 8.14
CA GLY A 74 2.45 -7.70 8.36
C GLY A 74 3.39 -7.74 9.56
N THR A 75 4.12 -6.65 9.81
CA THR A 75 4.99 -6.52 10.98
C THR A 75 4.19 -6.45 12.27
N LEU A 76 3.09 -5.68 12.30
CA LEU A 76 2.18 -5.64 13.44
C LEU A 76 1.62 -7.05 13.73
N LEU A 77 1.10 -7.73 12.71
CA LEU A 77 0.57 -9.09 12.86
C LEU A 77 1.64 -10.08 13.30
N ALA A 78 2.86 -9.99 12.78
CA ALA A 78 3.97 -10.85 13.17
C ALA A 78 4.38 -10.64 14.64
N VAL A 79 4.24 -9.42 15.16
CA VAL A 79 4.50 -9.14 16.58
C VAL A 79 3.36 -9.62 17.46
N THR A 80 2.11 -9.50 17.04
CA THR A 80 0.95 -9.84 17.89
C THR A 80 0.62 -11.32 17.86
N ALA A 81 0.64 -11.94 16.69
CA ALA A 81 0.26 -13.33 16.49
C ALA A 81 1.28 -14.32 17.08
N ALA A 82 0.80 -15.49 17.47
CA ALA A 82 1.65 -16.61 17.90
C ALA A 82 2.01 -17.55 16.74
N THR A 83 1.22 -17.55 15.66
CA THR A 83 1.37 -18.46 14.52
C THR A 83 1.69 -17.72 13.23
N PRO A 84 2.69 -18.19 12.44
CA PRO A 84 3.05 -17.57 11.15
C PRO A 84 1.90 -17.55 10.13
N SER A 85 1.05 -18.59 10.13
CA SER A 85 -0.07 -18.70 9.19
C SER A 85 -1.07 -17.55 9.31
N PHE A 86 -1.29 -17.04 10.53
CA PHE A 86 -2.17 -15.90 10.75
C PHE A 86 -1.62 -14.61 10.15
N VAL A 87 -0.30 -14.43 10.16
CA VAL A 87 0.35 -13.28 9.52
C VAL A 87 0.12 -13.31 8.02
N LEU A 88 0.32 -14.47 7.39
CA LEU A 88 0.08 -14.64 5.95
C LEU A 88 -1.38 -14.39 5.58
N ILE A 89 -2.32 -15.07 6.23
CA ILE A 89 -3.74 -14.93 5.92
C ILE A 89 -4.22 -13.51 6.22
N GLY A 90 -3.80 -12.93 7.34
CA GLY A 90 -4.19 -11.57 7.76
C GLY A 90 -3.66 -10.49 6.82
N THR A 91 -2.40 -10.59 6.38
CA THR A 91 -1.82 -9.65 5.41
C THR A 91 -2.47 -9.74 4.05
N LEU A 92 -2.71 -10.96 3.54
CA LEU A 92 -3.40 -11.17 2.26
C LEU A 92 -4.85 -10.70 2.32
N GLY A 93 -5.57 -11.01 3.40
CA GLY A 93 -6.93 -10.54 3.62
C GLY A 93 -7.00 -9.02 3.70
N PHE A 94 -6.07 -8.38 4.43
CA PHE A 94 -5.97 -6.93 4.49
C PHE A 94 -5.71 -6.33 3.10
N MET A 95 -4.75 -6.87 2.35
CA MET A 95 -4.44 -6.41 0.99
C MET A 95 -5.68 -6.49 0.09
N LEU A 96 -6.41 -7.60 0.13
CA LEU A 96 -7.61 -7.80 -0.68
C LEU A 96 -8.71 -6.80 -0.33
N VAL A 97 -8.98 -6.60 0.97
CA VAL A 97 -9.99 -5.65 1.44
C VAL A 97 -9.61 -4.22 1.11
N ALA A 98 -8.39 -3.80 1.47
CA ALA A 98 -7.92 -2.43 1.25
C ALA A 98 -7.88 -2.04 -0.24
N ARG A 99 -7.68 -3.01 -1.13
CA ARG A 99 -7.69 -2.80 -2.59
C ARG A 99 -9.09 -2.91 -3.22
N SER A 100 -10.03 -3.59 -2.58
CA SER A 100 -11.41 -3.72 -3.09
C SER A 100 -12.36 -2.69 -2.50
N PHE A 101 -11.95 -1.99 -1.44
CA PHE A 101 -12.80 -1.10 -0.66
C PHE A 101 -13.48 -0.03 -1.51
N SER A 102 -12.74 0.76 -2.29
CA SER A 102 -13.30 1.82 -3.12
C SER A 102 -14.24 1.31 -4.20
N ALA A 103 -13.92 0.17 -4.84
CA ALA A 103 -14.80 -0.46 -5.81
C ALA A 103 -16.12 -0.94 -5.19
N ILE A 104 -16.04 -1.57 -4.01
CA ILE A 104 -17.22 -2.03 -3.26
C ILE A 104 -18.08 -0.83 -2.84
N VAL A 105 -17.48 0.21 -2.27
CA VAL A 105 -18.19 1.44 -1.88
C VAL A 105 -18.84 2.11 -3.09
N ALA A 106 -18.16 2.17 -4.23
CA ALA A 106 -18.71 2.76 -5.45
C ALA A 106 -19.93 1.97 -5.98
N LEU A 107 -19.87 0.64 -5.95
CA LEU A 107 -21.00 -0.22 -6.32
C LEU A 107 -22.19 -0.05 -5.38
N LEU A 108 -21.94 -0.11 -4.06
CA LEU A 108 -22.97 0.05 -3.03
C LEU A 108 -23.60 1.45 -3.05
N SER A 109 -22.83 2.48 -3.40
CA SER A 109 -23.36 3.84 -3.56
C SER A 109 -24.22 4.00 -4.81
N ARG A 110 -24.01 3.17 -5.83
CA ARG A 110 -24.79 3.20 -7.08
C ARG A 110 -26.15 2.50 -6.93
N ASP A 111 -26.22 1.49 -6.08
CA ASP A 111 -27.44 0.71 -5.79
C ASP A 111 -28.13 1.11 -4.46
N SER A 112 -27.87 2.33 -3.97
CA SER A 112 -28.35 2.80 -2.66
C SER A 112 -29.88 2.91 -2.54
N THR A 113 -30.63 2.74 -3.62
CA THR A 113 -32.10 2.70 -3.65
C THR A 113 -32.70 1.42 -3.02
N LEU A 114 -31.88 0.38 -2.79
CA LEU A 114 -32.31 -0.88 -2.16
C LEU A 114 -32.21 -0.87 -0.63
N VAL A 115 -31.65 0.19 -0.03
CA VAL A 115 -31.46 0.33 1.42
C VAL A 115 -32.43 1.39 1.95
N GLY A 116 -33.23 1.04 2.96
CA GLY A 116 -34.29 1.89 3.50
C GLY A 116 -33.85 3.22 4.14
N ASP A 117 -32.54 3.42 4.35
CA ASP A 117 -31.99 4.64 4.97
C ASP A 117 -30.60 4.99 4.38
N ALA A 118 -30.61 5.52 3.16
CA ALA A 118 -29.41 5.76 2.33
C ALA A 118 -28.42 6.78 2.94
N GLU A 119 -28.89 7.69 3.79
CA GLU A 119 -28.04 8.71 4.43
C GLU A 119 -27.19 8.11 5.56
N THR A 120 -27.82 7.34 6.46
CA THR A 120 -27.13 6.58 7.51
C THR A 120 -26.11 5.59 6.91
N TYR A 121 -26.47 4.97 5.78
CA TYR A 121 -25.59 4.07 5.05
C TYR A 121 -24.36 4.78 4.48
N ARG A 122 -24.54 5.94 3.83
CA ARG A 122 -23.44 6.77 3.32
C ARG A 122 -22.52 7.28 4.44
N LEU A 123 -23.07 7.67 5.58
CA LEU A 123 -22.28 8.10 6.75
C LEU A 123 -21.41 6.94 7.29
N SER A 124 -21.97 5.74 7.38
CA SER A 124 -21.25 4.55 7.84
C SER A 124 -20.12 4.15 6.87
N LEU A 125 -20.35 4.25 5.56
CA LEU A 125 -19.32 4.01 4.54
C LEU A 125 -18.20 5.07 4.59
N ASN A 126 -18.55 6.33 4.85
CA ASN A 126 -17.56 7.40 4.98
C ASN A 126 -16.68 7.23 6.23
N LEU A 127 -17.25 6.76 7.34
CA LEU A 127 -16.49 6.43 8.56
C LEU A 127 -15.51 5.27 8.32
N LEU A 128 -15.92 4.24 7.58
CA LEU A 128 -15.03 3.13 7.20
C LEU A 128 -13.85 3.61 6.34
N GLY A 129 -14.09 4.58 5.45
CA GLY A 129 -13.04 5.20 4.63
C GLY A 129 -11.98 5.96 5.42
N TYR A 130 -12.26 6.32 6.68
CA TYR A 130 -11.29 6.96 7.57
C TYR A 130 -10.41 5.93 8.32
N PHE A 131 -10.90 4.71 8.54
CA PHE A 131 -10.19 3.66 9.26
C PHE A 131 -9.31 2.78 8.37
N LEU A 132 -9.72 2.57 7.12
CA LEU A 132 -8.99 1.76 6.14
C LEU A 132 -8.38 2.67 5.07
N PRO A 133 -7.05 2.69 4.90
CA PRO A 133 -6.46 3.39 3.79
C PRO A 133 -6.90 2.72 2.49
N ASP A 134 -7.45 3.51 1.57
CA ASP A 134 -7.81 3.06 0.24
C ASP A 134 -6.53 2.88 -0.60
N LEU A 135 -5.96 1.68 -0.55
CA LEU A 135 -4.74 1.33 -1.28
C LEU A 135 -4.98 1.31 -2.80
N ALA A 136 -6.22 1.09 -3.24
CA ALA A 136 -6.55 1.16 -4.66
C ALA A 136 -6.37 2.57 -5.23
N ALA A 137 -6.60 3.61 -4.42
CA ALA A 137 -6.38 5.00 -4.84
C ALA A 137 -4.90 5.35 -5.05
N LEU A 138 -3.96 4.55 -4.50
CA LEU A 138 -2.54 4.69 -4.78
C LEU A 138 -2.15 4.05 -6.13
N ASP A 139 -3.04 3.31 -6.77
CA ASP A 139 -2.80 2.72 -8.09
C ASP A 139 -2.90 3.77 -9.20
N VAL A 140 -1.80 4.51 -9.39
CA VAL A 140 -1.69 5.58 -10.38
C VAL A 140 -1.12 5.10 -11.72
N ARG A 141 -1.09 3.78 -12.00
CA ARG A 141 -0.45 3.21 -13.21
C ARG A 141 -0.94 3.84 -14.52
N MET A 142 -2.17 4.34 -14.55
CA MET A 142 -2.76 5.03 -15.70
C MET A 142 -1.94 6.23 -16.17
N ILE A 143 -1.21 6.91 -15.27
CA ILE A 143 -0.36 8.05 -15.65
C ILE A 143 0.80 7.64 -16.58
N THR A 144 1.35 6.45 -16.36
CA THR A 144 2.46 5.90 -17.16
C THR A 144 1.93 5.28 -18.44
N LEU A 145 0.80 4.58 -18.37
CA LEU A 145 0.19 3.91 -19.53
C LEU A 145 -0.32 4.89 -20.58
N TYR A 146 -0.93 6.00 -20.16
CA TYR A 146 -1.53 6.97 -21.07
C TYR A 146 -0.74 8.27 -21.21
N GLY A 147 0.32 8.46 -20.42
CA GLY A 147 1.13 9.67 -20.47
C GLY A 147 0.35 10.94 -20.14
N GLN A 148 -0.65 10.86 -19.27
CA GLN A 148 -1.47 12.01 -18.88
C GLN A 148 -1.44 12.17 -17.36
N MET A 149 -1.02 13.35 -16.90
CA MET A 149 -1.03 13.69 -15.46
C MET A 149 -2.44 13.95 -14.93
N ALA A 150 -3.43 14.13 -15.80
CA ALA A 150 -4.84 14.26 -15.43
C ALA A 150 -5.41 13.02 -14.71
N PHE A 151 -4.77 11.84 -14.88
CA PHE A 151 -5.15 10.63 -14.15
C PHE A 151 -4.64 10.60 -12.71
N LEU A 152 -3.80 11.56 -12.30
CA LEU A 152 -3.42 11.68 -10.90
C LEU A 152 -4.59 12.28 -10.11
N PRO A 153 -5.06 11.63 -9.03
CA PRO A 153 -6.15 12.17 -8.21
C PRO A 153 -5.82 13.58 -7.70
N PRO A 154 -6.74 14.55 -7.72
CA PRO A 154 -6.47 15.92 -7.29
C PRO A 154 -6.05 16.03 -5.81
N ASP A 155 -6.47 15.08 -4.99
CA ASP A 155 -6.20 14.99 -3.55
C ASP A 155 -5.05 14.01 -3.21
N TRP A 156 -4.20 13.67 -4.20
CA TRP A 156 -3.12 12.69 -4.04
C TRP A 156 -2.17 12.98 -2.87
N VAL A 157 -1.87 14.25 -2.58
CA VAL A 157 -0.98 14.64 -1.47
C VAL A 157 -1.58 14.24 -0.13
N VAL A 158 -2.87 14.55 0.07
CA VAL A 158 -3.58 14.23 1.31
C VAL A 158 -3.65 12.72 1.48
N ARG A 159 -4.03 11.99 0.42
CA ARG A 159 -4.08 10.51 0.45
C ARG A 159 -2.73 9.91 0.76
N LEU A 160 -1.67 10.32 0.05
CA LEU A 160 -0.32 9.81 0.26
C LEU A 160 0.16 10.08 1.69
N SER A 161 -0.05 11.30 2.19
CA SER A 161 0.33 11.66 3.56
C SER A 161 -0.44 10.87 4.62
N ALA A 162 -1.75 10.65 4.42
CA ALA A 162 -2.58 9.84 5.29
C ALA A 162 -2.14 8.37 5.30
N THR A 163 -1.80 7.82 4.13
CA THR A 163 -1.30 6.45 4.02
C THR A 163 0.07 6.27 4.70
N ILE A 164 0.98 7.23 4.53
CA ILE A 164 2.26 7.22 5.24
C ILE A 164 2.04 7.32 6.76
N ALA A 165 1.17 8.22 7.21
CA ALA A 165 0.82 8.36 8.63
C ALA A 165 0.23 7.06 9.19
N TYR A 166 -0.62 6.39 8.42
CA TYR A 166 -1.18 5.09 8.78
C TYR A 166 -0.09 4.02 8.93
N ALA A 167 0.84 3.91 7.97
CA ALA A 167 1.96 2.97 8.04
C ALA A 167 2.85 3.23 9.26
N VAL A 168 3.16 4.50 9.56
CA VAL A 168 3.91 4.89 10.76
C VAL A 168 3.15 4.52 12.03
N GLY A 169 1.84 4.74 12.07
CA GLY A 169 0.97 4.32 13.18
C GLY A 169 1.00 2.81 13.42
N LEU A 170 0.92 2.01 12.37
CA LEU A 170 1.02 0.55 12.47
C LEU A 170 2.38 0.10 13.02
N ILE A 171 3.48 0.72 12.56
CA ILE A 171 4.83 0.43 13.07
C ILE A 171 4.94 0.84 14.54
N ALA A 172 4.42 2.01 14.93
CA ALA A 172 4.41 2.46 16.32
C ALA A 172 3.63 1.49 17.22
N LEU A 173 2.48 1.02 16.77
CA LEU A 173 1.69 -0.01 17.46
C LEU A 173 2.45 -1.34 17.56
N ALA A 174 3.15 -1.74 16.49
CA ALA A 174 3.97 -2.96 16.50
C ALA A 174 5.11 -2.87 17.53
N VAL A 175 5.80 -1.72 17.59
CA VAL A 175 6.83 -1.46 18.59
C VAL A 175 6.25 -1.47 20.01
N TRP A 176 5.09 -0.85 20.21
CA TRP A 176 4.39 -0.85 21.49
C TRP A 176 4.00 -2.27 21.94
N ALA A 177 3.42 -3.06 21.04
CA ALA A 177 3.04 -4.45 21.30
C ALA A 177 4.26 -5.31 21.65
N LEU A 178 5.39 -5.12 20.95
CA LEU A 178 6.64 -5.83 21.23
C LEU A 178 7.20 -5.48 22.62
N ASN A 179 7.12 -4.21 23.02
CA ASN A 179 7.61 -3.78 24.33
C ASN A 179 6.78 -4.35 25.49
N ARG A 180 5.47 -4.57 25.28
CA ARG A 180 4.59 -5.19 26.29
C ARG A 180 4.64 -6.71 26.32
N LYS A 181 5.17 -7.38 25.29
CA LYS A 181 5.30 -8.84 25.30
C LYS A 181 6.30 -9.30 26.38
N ARG A 182 5.80 -10.14 27.30
CA ARG A 182 6.61 -10.90 28.24
C ARG A 182 7.06 -12.18 27.53
N PHE A 183 8.36 -12.32 27.29
CA PHE A 183 8.95 -13.58 26.85
C PHE A 183 9.16 -14.40 28.13
N ALA A 184 8.27 -15.36 28.36
CA ALA A 184 8.40 -16.34 29.44
C ALA A 184 9.30 -17.49 28.99
#